data_AF-A0A3T0VEL8-F1
#
_entry.id   AF-A0A3T0VEL8-F1
#
_cell.length_a   1.000
_cell.length_b   1.000
_cell.length_c   1.000
_cell.angle_alpha   90.00
_cell.angle_beta   90.00
_cell.angle_gamma   90.00
#
_symmetry.space_group_name_H-M   'P 1'
#
loop_
_entity.id
_entity.type
_entity.pdbx_description
1 polymer ?
#
loop_
_entity_poly.entity_id
_entity_poly.type
_entity_poly.pdbx_seq_one_letter_code
_entity_poly.pdbx_strand_id
1 'polypeptide(L)'
;MSKPHKLEILLAWLEDNVAMGTEIIFDEGIDSGDVLPSVRAAVELLNMPKAVSHPPPWDAYYTCEAIDSEELSKDEARVWNMAQKYVQDTLQGRPAGKGR
;
A
#
# COMPACT_ATOMS: atom_id res chain seq x y z
N MET A 1 -4.18 -11.48 15.48
CA MET A 1 -4.47 -10.15 14.88
C MET A 1 -3.16 -9.42 14.70
N SER A 2 -2.85 -8.93 13.51
CA SER A 2 -1.76 -7.97 13.32
C SER A 2 -2.08 -6.71 14.13
N LYS A 3 -1.07 -6.07 14.73
CA LYS A 3 -1.28 -4.76 15.36
C LYS A 3 -1.62 -3.75 14.23
N PRO A 4 -2.63 -2.89 14.41
CA PRO A 4 -2.97 -1.89 13.40
C PRO A 4 -1.77 -1.01 13.09
N HIS A 5 -1.52 -0.76 11.81
CA HIS A 5 -0.40 0.07 11.38
C HIS A 5 -0.67 1.53 11.77
N LYS A 6 0.35 2.28 12.16
CA LYS A 6 0.18 3.69 12.57
C LYS A 6 -0.51 4.54 11.49
N LEU A 7 -0.27 4.21 10.22
CA LEU A 7 -0.92 4.86 9.07
C LEU A 7 -2.42 4.54 8.96
N GLU A 8 -2.85 3.33 9.31
CA GLU A 8 -4.27 2.96 9.31
C GLU A 8 -5.03 3.70 10.42
N ILE A 9 -4.40 3.88 11.58
CA ILE A 9 -4.95 4.68 12.68
C ILE A 9 -5.05 6.15 12.27
N LEU A 10 -3.99 6.69 11.64
CA LEU A 10 -3.99 8.07 11.15
C LEU A 10 -5.06 8.28 10.07
N LEU A 11 -5.25 7.33 9.16
CA LEU A 11 -6.28 7.39 8.13
C LEU A 11 -7.69 7.48 8.76
N ALA A 12 -8.02 6.55 9.66
CA ALA A 12 -9.32 6.55 10.33
C ALA A 12 -9.58 7.85 11.09
N TRP A 13 -8.55 8.36 11.79
CA TRP A 13 -8.67 9.62 12.51
C TRP A 13 -8.89 10.81 11.57
N LEU A 14 -8.19 10.90 10.44
CA LEU A 14 -8.39 11.97 9.45
C LEU A 14 -9.78 11.91 8.81
N GLU A 15 -10.23 10.71 8.44
CA GLU A 15 -11.56 10.50 7.83
C GLU A 15 -12.69 10.92 8.78
N ASP A 16 -12.58 10.57 10.06
CA ASP A 16 -13.56 10.97 11.09
C ASP A 16 -13.62 12.50 11.23
N ASN A 17 -12.47 13.18 11.27
CA ASN A 17 -12.42 14.64 11.42
C ASN A 17 -13.03 15.36 10.20
N VAL A 18 -12.70 14.92 8.99
CA VAL A 18 -13.29 15.46 7.76
C VAL A 18 -14.80 15.22 7.73
N ALA A 19 -15.26 14.02 8.10
CA ALA A 19 -16.69 13.68 8.13
C ALA A 19 -17.47 14.50 9.18
N MET A 20 -16.84 14.80 10.31
CA MET A 20 -17.42 15.64 11.38
C MET A 20 -17.31 17.14 11.11
N GLY A 21 -16.73 17.56 9.98
CA GLY A 21 -16.48 18.98 9.67
C GLY A 21 -15.51 19.64 10.65
N THR A 22 -14.66 18.84 11.30
CA THR A 22 -13.62 19.33 12.22
C THR A 22 -12.32 19.45 11.44
N GLU A 23 -11.93 20.69 11.15
CA GLU A 23 -10.70 21.01 10.42
C GLU A 23 -9.51 20.96 11.39
N ILE A 24 -8.53 20.10 11.11
CA ILE A 24 -7.27 20.07 11.85
C ILE A 24 -6.21 20.73 10.99
N ILE A 25 -5.65 21.83 11.50
CA ILE A 25 -4.54 22.53 10.85
C ILE A 25 -3.23 21.88 11.31
N PHE A 26 -2.45 21.36 10.36
CA PHE A 26 -1.15 20.75 10.65
C PHE A 26 -0.06 21.81 10.68
N ASP A 27 0.21 22.45 9.54
CA ASP A 27 1.21 23.51 9.38
C ASP A 27 0.94 24.31 8.10
N GLU A 28 1.36 25.57 8.05
CA GLU A 28 1.29 26.46 6.87
C GLU A 28 -0.08 26.52 6.16
N GLY A 29 -1.17 26.31 6.88
CA GLY A 29 -2.53 26.30 6.32
C GLY A 29 -2.91 25.00 5.61
N ILE A 30 -2.09 23.94 5.73
CA ILE A 30 -2.43 22.58 5.30
C ILE A 30 -3.37 21.97 6.34
N ASP A 31 -4.55 21.54 5.89
CA ASP A 31 -5.57 20.94 6.74
C ASP A 31 -5.65 19.41 6.62
N SER A 32 -6.57 18.80 7.38
CA SER A 32 -6.85 17.36 7.33
C SER A 32 -7.39 16.87 5.99
N GLY A 33 -8.09 17.71 5.24
CA GLY A 33 -8.54 17.43 3.87
C GLY A 33 -7.38 17.36 2.89
N ASP A 34 -6.38 18.23 3.03
CA ASP A 34 -5.17 18.23 2.19
C ASP A 34 -4.28 17.01 2.43
N VAL A 35 -4.17 16.57 3.69
CA VAL A 35 -3.32 15.43 4.09
C VAL A 35 -3.97 14.08 3.77
N LEU A 36 -5.31 14.00 3.83
CA LEU A 36 -6.06 12.74 3.70
C LEU A 36 -5.74 11.92 2.44
N PRO A 37 -5.67 12.50 1.21
CA PRO A 37 -5.32 11.75 0.00
C PRO A 37 -3.96 11.05 0.10
N SER A 38 -2.96 11.73 0.67
CA SER A 38 -1.61 11.18 0.81
C SER A 38 -1.55 10.02 1.80
N VAL A 39 -2.27 10.14 2.92
CA VAL A 39 -2.34 9.07 3.92
C VAL A 39 -3.11 7.87 3.38
N ARG A 40 -4.20 8.09 2.62
CA ARG A 40 -4.95 7.01 1.96
C ARG A 40 -4.08 6.24 0.97
N ALA A 41 -3.35 6.94 0.10
CA ALA A 41 -2.41 6.31 -0.84
C ALA A 41 -1.32 5.49 -0.13
N ALA A 42 -0.78 6.00 1.00
CA ALA A 42 0.20 5.26 1.78
C ALA A 42 -0.37 3.97 2.41
N VAL A 43 -1.63 3.98 2.85
CA VAL A 43 -2.32 2.79 3.35
C VAL A 43 -2.62 1.79 2.22
N GLU A 44 -3.03 2.25 1.05
CA GLU A 44 -3.21 1.40 -0.14
C GLU A 44 -1.91 0.70 -0.53
N LEU A 45 -0.79 1.43 -0.50
CA LEU A 45 0.55 0.88 -0.75
C LEU A 45 0.96 -0.20 0.27
N LEU A 46 0.61 -0.05 1.55
CA LEU A 46 0.86 -1.09 2.56
C LEU A 46 0.07 -2.36 2.30
N ASN A 47 -1.12 -2.21 1.74
CA ASN A 47 -2.05 -3.29 1.41
C ASN A 47 -1.89 -3.81 -0.04
N MET A 48 -0.86 -3.36 -0.76
CA MET A 48 -0.55 -3.79 -2.12
C MET A 48 -0.45 -5.34 -2.18
N PRO A 49 -1.33 -6.00 -2.95
CA PRO A 49 -1.38 -7.45 -3.03
C PRO A 49 -0.16 -7.99 -3.77
N LYS A 50 0.25 -9.21 -3.45
CA LYS A 50 1.30 -9.90 -4.20
C LYS A 50 0.72 -10.47 -5.49
N ALA A 51 1.55 -10.58 -6.53
CA ALA A 51 1.21 -11.37 -7.69
C ALA A 51 1.20 -12.86 -7.33
N VAL A 52 0.15 -13.57 -7.74
CA VAL A 52 -0.10 -14.99 -7.43
C VAL A 52 0.04 -15.81 -8.71
N SER A 53 0.75 -16.93 -8.63
CA SER A 53 0.91 -17.87 -9.75
C SER A 53 -0.39 -18.65 -9.97
N HIS A 54 -0.76 -18.89 -11.22
CA HIS A 54 -1.79 -19.88 -11.54
C HIS A 54 -1.30 -21.30 -11.23
N PRO A 55 -2.22 -22.23 -10.92
CA PRO A 55 -1.88 -23.64 -10.77
C PRO A 55 -1.48 -24.27 -12.12
N PRO A 56 -0.75 -25.40 -12.11
CA PRO A 56 -0.42 -26.14 -13.32
C PRO A 56 -1.68 -26.49 -14.14
N PRO A 57 -1.63 -26.45 -15.49
CA PRO A 57 -0.43 -26.26 -16.33
C PRO A 57 -0.10 -24.79 -16.66
N TRP A 58 -0.68 -23.82 -15.95
CA TRP A 58 -0.62 -22.38 -16.29
C TRP A 58 0.35 -21.63 -15.36
N ASP A 59 1.30 -22.33 -14.75
CA ASP A 59 2.27 -21.81 -13.77
C ASP A 59 3.26 -20.78 -14.34
N ALA A 60 3.20 -20.54 -15.65
CA ALA A 60 3.88 -19.43 -16.32
C ALA A 60 3.15 -18.08 -16.18
N TYR A 61 1.85 -18.09 -15.85
CA TYR A 61 1.01 -16.90 -15.74
C TYR A 61 0.74 -16.53 -14.28
N TYR A 62 0.63 -15.23 -14.02
CA TYR A 62 0.36 -14.66 -12.71
C TYR A 62 -0.81 -13.68 -12.78
N THR A 63 -1.51 -13.49 -11.67
CA THR A 63 -2.55 -12.47 -11.50
C THR A 63 -2.25 -11.60 -10.30
N CYS A 64 -2.75 -10.36 -10.31
CA CYS A 64 -2.66 -9.46 -9.16
C CYS A 64 -3.93 -8.64 -9.06
N GLU A 65 -4.68 -8.73 -7.95
CA GLU A 65 -5.97 -8.04 -7.77
C GLU A 65 -5.88 -6.50 -7.91
N ALA A 66 -4.70 -5.89 -7.73
CA ALA A 66 -4.52 -4.45 -7.82
C ALA A 66 -4.24 -3.92 -9.24
N ILE A 67 -3.96 -4.82 -10.18
CA ILE A 67 -3.84 -4.46 -11.60
C ILE A 67 -4.99 -5.21 -12.25
N ASP A 68 -5.92 -4.53 -12.90
CA ASP A 68 -6.96 -5.15 -13.76
C ASP A 68 -6.33 -5.84 -15.00
N SER A 69 -5.14 -6.45 -14.85
CA SER A 69 -4.44 -7.27 -15.81
C SER A 69 -4.69 -8.72 -15.44
N GLU A 70 -5.51 -9.38 -16.26
CA GLU A 70 -5.83 -10.80 -16.13
C GLU A 70 -4.58 -11.69 -16.28
N GLU A 71 -3.48 -11.17 -16.84
CA GLU A 71 -2.25 -11.92 -17.06
C GLU A 71 -1.00 -11.03 -16.83
N LEU A 72 -0.18 -11.41 -15.85
CA LEU A 72 1.19 -10.92 -15.69
C LEU A 72 2.14 -12.05 -16.11
N SER A 73 3.16 -11.71 -16.90
CA SER A 73 4.28 -12.62 -17.13
C SER A 73 5.07 -12.84 -15.83
N LYS A 74 5.87 -13.91 -15.80
CA LYS A 74 6.75 -14.22 -14.66
C LYS A 74 7.69 -13.08 -14.27
N ASP A 75 8.24 -12.36 -15.25
CA ASP A 75 9.16 -11.25 -15.01
C ASP A 75 8.43 -10.02 -14.45
N GLU A 76 7.26 -9.70 -14.98
CA GLU A 76 6.41 -8.61 -14.47
C GLU A 76 5.95 -8.88 -13.03
N ALA A 77 5.49 -10.12 -12.77
CA ALA A 77 5.12 -10.55 -11.42
C ALA A 77 6.30 -10.48 -10.43
N ARG A 78 7.52 -10.78 -10.89
CA ARG A 78 8.74 -10.64 -10.07
C ARG A 78 9.02 -9.17 -9.75
N VAL A 79 8.97 -8.28 -10.74
CA VAL A 79 9.20 -6.84 -10.54
C VAL A 79 8.15 -6.27 -9.59
N TRP A 80 6.87 -6.62 -9.79
CA TRP A 80 5.77 -6.22 -8.91
C TRP A 80 6.02 -6.65 -7.46
N ASN A 81 6.32 -7.92 -7.23
CA ASN A 81 6.58 -8.44 -5.89
C ASN A 81 7.84 -7.83 -5.24
N MET A 82 8.85 -7.43 -6.03
CA MET A 82 10.01 -6.68 -5.54
C MET A 82 9.62 -5.26 -5.10
N ALA A 83 8.82 -4.55 -5.90
CA ALA A 83 8.31 -3.22 -5.56
C ALA A 83 7.44 -3.25 -4.30
N GLN A 84 6.49 -4.20 -4.24
CA GLN A 84 5.63 -4.46 -3.09
C GLN A 84 6.45 -4.68 -1.81
N LYS A 85 7.50 -5.51 -1.88
CA LYS A 85 8.40 -5.75 -0.77
C LYS A 85 9.17 -4.51 -0.36
N TYR A 86 9.71 -3.75 -1.32
CA TYR A 86 10.43 -2.51 -1.04
C TYR A 86 9.56 -1.49 -0.32
N VAL A 87 8.31 -1.29 -0.78
CA VAL A 87 7.31 -0.43 -0.16
C VAL A 87 7.02 -0.90 1.27
N GLN A 88 6.75 -2.18 1.48
CA GLN A 88 6.49 -2.73 2.82
C GLN A 88 7.68 -2.55 3.75
N ASP A 89 8.90 -2.88 3.30
CA ASP A 89 10.09 -2.75 4.13
C ASP A 89 10.35 -1.26 4.49
N THR A 90 10.19 -0.35 3.53
CA THR A 90 10.37 1.11 3.72
C THR A 90 9.33 1.70 4.67
N LEU A 91 8.05 1.44 4.43
CA LEU A 91 6.94 2.01 5.21
C LEU A 91 6.82 1.40 6.62
N GLN A 92 7.23 0.14 6.79
CA GLN A 92 7.27 -0.50 8.12
C GLN A 92 8.55 -0.18 8.91
N GLY A 93 9.45 0.65 8.37
CA GLY A 93 10.71 1.03 9.02
C GLY A 93 11.69 -0.14 9.17
N ARG A 94 11.57 -1.18 8.35
CA ARG A 94 12.58 -2.24 8.28
C ARG A 94 13.74 -1.70 7.47
N PRO A 95 15.00 -1.86 7.91
CA PRO A 95 16.13 -1.50 7.07
C PRO A 95 16.00 -2.28 5.77
N ALA A 96 15.88 -1.58 4.63
CA ALA A 96 15.85 -2.17 3.31
C ALA A 96 17.03 -3.14 3.23
N GLY A 97 16.74 -4.45 3.27
CA GLY A 97 17.78 -5.45 3.37
C GLY A 97 18.70 -5.27 2.17
N LYS A 98 19.98 -4.92 2.43
CA LYS A 98 21.01 -5.04 1.41
C LYS A 98 20.99 -6.49 0.96
N GLY A 99 20.45 -6.73 -0.22
CA GLY A 99 20.44 -8.04 -0.84
C GLY A 99 21.85 -8.62 -0.80
N ARG A 100 21.96 -9.86 -0.35
CA ARG A 100 23.07 -10.74 -0.70
C ARG A 100 22.62 -11.59 -1.88
#